data_AF-A0A965YPB9-F1
#
_entry.id   AF-A0A965YPB9-F1
#
_cell.length_a   1.000
_cell.length_b   1.000
_cell.length_c   1.000
_cell.angle_alpha   90.00
_cell.angle_beta   90.00
_cell.angle_gamma   90.00
#
_symmetry.space_group_name_H-M   'P 1'
#
loop_
_entity.id
_entity.type
_entity.pdbx_description
1 polymer ?
#
loop_
_entity_poly.entity_id
_entity_poly.type
_entity_poly.pdbx_seq_one_letter_code
_entity_poly.pdbx_strand_id
1 'polypeptide(L)'
;MQSFPKPLSSEEEAYYLSRYKAGDIDAKNILVERNLRLVAHIVKKYASTGRDSDELIAIGIVGLVKAVNTFKTDKGSRLGTYAARCIDNAILTQMRLWSGMYPLRAEKNQNGVFLPRLRKICISFAPPRTVR
;
A
#
# COMPACT_ATOMS: atom_id res chain seq x y z
N MET A 1 -5.24 -23.95 13.40
CA MET A 1 -4.26 -23.48 12.39
C MET A 1 -5.02 -23.01 11.16
N GLN A 2 -5.31 -21.71 11.05
CA GLN A 2 -5.97 -21.16 9.87
C GLN A 2 -4.93 -21.11 8.75
N SER A 3 -4.97 -22.10 7.85
CA SER A 3 -4.10 -22.12 6.67
C SER A 3 -4.56 -20.99 5.75
N PHE A 4 -3.66 -20.04 5.46
CA PHE A 4 -3.99 -18.96 4.54
C PHE A 4 -4.39 -19.54 3.18
N PRO A 5 -5.41 -18.96 2.52
CA PRO A 5 -5.81 -19.39 1.21
C PRO A 5 -4.64 -19.37 0.22
N LYS A 6 -4.69 -20.26 -0.78
CA LYS A 6 -3.70 -20.25 -1.87
C LYS A 6 -3.71 -18.88 -2.57
N PRO A 7 -2.57 -18.39 -3.08
CA PRO A 7 -2.58 -17.18 -3.91
C PRO A 7 -3.49 -17.38 -5.14
N LEU A 8 -4.06 -16.30 -5.64
CA LEU A 8 -4.86 -16.31 -6.88
C LEU A 8 -3.95 -16.52 -8.09
N SER A 9 -4.46 -17.21 -9.12
CA SER A 9 -3.83 -17.21 -10.44
C SER A 9 -3.99 -15.85 -11.12
N SER A 10 -3.15 -15.55 -12.10
CA SER A 10 -3.19 -14.27 -12.84
C SER A 10 -4.56 -14.06 -13.54
N GLU A 11 -5.19 -15.14 -13.99
CA GLU A 11 -6.51 -15.11 -14.62
C GLU A 11 -7.62 -14.78 -13.61
N GLU A 12 -7.57 -15.40 -12.43
CA GLU A 12 -8.53 -15.12 -11.36
C GLU A 12 -8.38 -13.70 -10.82
N GLU A 13 -7.15 -13.20 -10.68
CA GLU A 13 -6.90 -11.80 -10.30
C GLU A 13 -7.54 -10.83 -11.29
N ALA A 14 -7.38 -11.08 -12.60
CA ALA A 14 -8.00 -10.25 -13.64
C ALA A 14 -9.53 -10.30 -13.60
N TYR A 15 -10.10 -11.47 -13.30
CA TYR A 15 -11.54 -11.65 -13.12
C TYR A 15 -12.08 -10.81 -11.95
N TYR A 16 -11.51 -10.96 -10.75
CA TYR A 16 -11.95 -10.20 -9.57
C TYR A 16 -11.71 -8.70 -9.71
N LEU A 17 -10.62 -8.28 -10.38
CA LEU A 17 -10.37 -6.88 -10.67
C LEU A 17 -11.42 -6.28 -11.61
N SER A 18 -11.87 -7.04 -12.63
CA SER A 18 -12.94 -6.59 -13.52
C SER A 18 -14.29 -6.48 -12.78
N ARG A 19 -14.59 -7.45 -11.91
CA ARG A 19 -15.78 -7.41 -11.04
C ARG A 19 -15.75 -6.21 -10.10
N TYR A 20 -14.62 -5.94 -9.47
CA TYR A 20 -14.46 -4.77 -8.59
C TYR A 20 -14.65 -3.45 -9.37
N LYS A 21 -14.12 -3.35 -10.60
CA LYS A 21 -14.38 -2.19 -11.48
C LYS A 21 -15.87 -2.02 -11.83
N ALA A 22 -16.63 -3.11 -11.87
CA ALA A 22 -18.08 -3.08 -12.04
C ALA A 22 -18.86 -2.71 -10.77
N GLY A 23 -18.16 -2.44 -9.65
CA GLY A 23 -18.76 -2.02 -8.37
C GLY A 23 -18.96 -3.15 -7.36
N ASP A 24 -18.47 -4.35 -7.64
CA ASP A 24 -18.59 -5.51 -6.74
C ASP A 24 -17.62 -5.40 -5.55
N ILE A 25 -18.15 -5.20 -4.35
CA ILE A 25 -17.38 -5.03 -3.11
C ILE A 25 -16.83 -6.38 -2.62
N ASP A 26 -17.52 -7.48 -2.87
CA ASP A 26 -17.08 -8.81 -2.47
C ASP A 26 -15.83 -9.23 -3.24
N ALA A 27 -15.74 -8.86 -4.51
CA ALA A 27 -14.54 -9.06 -5.32
C ALA A 27 -13.30 -8.39 -4.70
N LYS A 28 -13.46 -7.20 -4.10
CA LYS A 28 -12.38 -6.52 -3.37
C LYS A 28 -11.99 -7.28 -2.11
N ASN A 29 -12.96 -7.75 -1.33
CA ASN A 29 -12.69 -8.50 -0.10
C ASN A 29 -11.86 -9.76 -0.41
N ILE A 30 -12.24 -10.50 -1.45
CA ILE A 30 -11.50 -11.67 -1.93
C ILE A 30 -10.07 -11.28 -2.33
N LEU A 31 -9.89 -10.21 -3.11
CA LEU A 31 -8.55 -9.76 -3.51
C LEU A 31 -7.67 -9.40 -2.31
N VAL A 32 -8.23 -8.76 -1.28
CA VAL A 32 -7.50 -8.42 -0.06
C VAL A 32 -7.13 -9.67 0.74
N GLU A 33 -8.09 -10.55 1.01
CA GLU A 33 -7.89 -11.77 1.81
C GLU A 33 -6.82 -12.69 1.22
N ARG A 34 -6.84 -12.88 -0.09
CA ARG A 34 -5.87 -13.74 -0.80
C ARG A 34 -4.45 -13.17 -0.77
N ASN A 35 -4.31 -11.87 -0.54
CA ASN A 35 -3.02 -11.16 -0.47
C ASN A 35 -2.55 -10.86 0.96
N LEU A 36 -3.26 -11.28 2.01
CA LEU A 36 -2.84 -11.04 3.41
C LEU A 36 -1.49 -11.68 3.76
N ARG A 37 -1.15 -12.82 3.13
CA ARG A 37 0.16 -13.48 3.30
C ARG A 37 1.33 -12.57 2.93
N LEU A 38 1.14 -11.75 1.91
CA LEU A 38 2.14 -10.78 1.45
C LEU A 38 2.40 -9.73 2.51
N VAL A 39 1.35 -9.26 3.21
CA VAL A 39 1.48 -8.30 4.31
C VAL A 39 2.35 -8.87 5.42
N ALA A 40 2.04 -10.07 5.90
CA ALA A 40 2.82 -10.74 6.95
C ALA A 40 4.30 -10.92 6.54
N HIS A 41 4.54 -11.29 5.28
CA HIS A 41 5.90 -11.45 4.75
C HIS A 41 6.68 -10.13 4.76
N ILE A 42 6.06 -9.03 4.32
CA ILE A 42 6.71 -7.71 4.26
C ILE A 42 6.93 -7.15 5.66
N VAL A 43 5.95 -7.26 6.55
CA VAL A 43 6.05 -6.77 7.94
C VAL A 43 7.20 -7.43 8.69
N LYS A 44 7.52 -8.70 8.40
CA LYS A 44 8.68 -9.40 8.99
C LYS A 44 9.99 -8.65 8.80
N LYS A 45 10.15 -7.89 7.70
CA LYS A 45 11.33 -7.03 7.46
C LYS A 45 11.45 -5.88 8.47
N TYR A 46 10.33 -5.42 9.02
CA TYR A 46 10.23 -4.28 9.93
C TYR A 46 10.12 -4.70 11.41
N ALA A 47 10.04 -6.00 11.70
CA ALA A 47 9.90 -6.52 13.06
C ALA A 47 11.08 -6.14 13.98
N SER A 48 12.27 -5.88 13.44
CA SER A 48 13.44 -5.45 14.21
C SER A 48 13.42 -3.98 14.65
N THR A 49 12.40 -3.20 14.27
CA THR A 49 12.29 -1.76 14.61
C THR A 49 11.89 -1.51 16.07
N GLY A 50 11.67 -2.57 16.86
CA GLY A 50 11.19 -2.46 18.25
C GLY A 50 9.73 -2.02 18.37
N ARG A 51 8.97 -2.11 17.27
CA ARG A 51 7.54 -1.80 17.20
C ARG A 51 6.72 -3.07 17.30
N ASP A 52 5.50 -2.91 17.74
CA ASP A 52 4.57 -4.01 17.85
C ASP A 52 4.24 -4.60 16.47
N SER A 53 4.32 -5.93 16.35
CA SER A 53 4.13 -6.59 15.07
C SER A 53 2.68 -6.51 14.59
N ASP A 54 1.71 -6.53 15.51
CA ASP A 54 0.29 -6.41 15.18
C ASP A 54 -0.05 -5.00 14.72
N GLU A 55 0.56 -3.97 15.32
CA GLU A 55 0.46 -2.58 14.84
C GLU A 55 0.98 -2.44 13.39
N LEU A 56 2.15 -3.03 13.09
CA LEU A 56 2.72 -3.03 11.73
C LEU A 56 1.85 -3.82 10.73
N ILE A 57 1.24 -4.92 11.15
CA ILE A 57 0.29 -5.68 10.33
C ILE A 57 -0.92 -4.82 9.99
N ALA A 58 -1.53 -4.14 10.97
CA ALA A 58 -2.67 -3.27 10.74
C ALA A 58 -2.36 -2.16 9.72
N ILE A 59 -1.20 -1.51 9.85
CA ILE A 59 -0.73 -0.48 8.90
C ILE A 59 -0.50 -1.09 7.50
N GLY A 60 0.09 -2.28 7.45
CA GLY A 60 0.32 -3.01 6.21
C GLY A 60 -0.98 -3.36 5.48
N ILE A 61 -2.01 -3.79 6.22
CA ILE A 61 -3.35 -4.06 5.67
C ILE A 61 -3.96 -2.80 5.07
N VAL A 62 -3.84 -1.65 5.72
CA VAL A 62 -4.28 -0.35 5.15
C VAL A 62 -3.55 -0.06 3.83
N GLY A 63 -2.25 -0.34 3.76
CA GLY A 63 -1.46 -0.24 2.53
C GLY A 63 -1.94 -1.17 1.41
N LEU A 64 -2.29 -2.42 1.74
CA LEU A 64 -2.83 -3.40 0.81
C LEU A 64 -4.20 -2.98 0.26
N VAL A 65 -5.13 -2.59 1.14
CA VAL A 65 -6.47 -2.12 0.73
C VAL A 65 -6.35 -0.93 -0.22
N LYS A 66 -5.45 0.02 0.11
CA LYS A 66 -5.17 1.15 -0.77
C LYS A 66 -4.64 0.69 -2.12
N ALA A 67 -3.74 -0.30 -2.15
CA ALA A 67 -3.21 -0.85 -3.40
C ALA A 67 -4.33 -1.41 -4.29
N VAL A 68 -5.23 -2.23 -3.73
CA VAL A 68 -6.37 -2.80 -4.47
C VAL A 68 -7.29 -1.68 -5.01
N ASN A 69 -7.56 -0.65 -4.20
CA ASN A 69 -8.40 0.47 -4.62
C ASN A 69 -7.79 1.28 -5.76
N THR A 70 -6.46 1.46 -5.80
CA THR A 70 -5.78 2.33 -6.78
C THR A 70 -5.10 1.58 -7.92
N PHE A 71 -5.18 0.25 -7.94
CA PHE A 71 -4.53 -0.57 -8.94
C PHE A 71 -5.14 -0.33 -10.32
N LYS A 72 -4.27 -0.20 -11.32
CA LYS A 72 -4.65 -0.07 -12.73
C LYS A 72 -3.98 -1.17 -13.55
N THR A 73 -4.81 -1.99 -14.19
CA THR A 73 -4.38 -3.08 -15.07
C THR A 73 -3.59 -2.60 -16.29
N ASP A 74 -3.80 -1.36 -16.71
CA ASP A 74 -3.17 -0.74 -17.89
C ASP A 74 -1.64 -0.59 -17.77
N LYS A 75 -1.11 -0.68 -16.55
CA LYS A 75 0.32 -0.49 -16.27
C LYS A 75 1.17 -1.75 -16.42
N GLY A 76 0.56 -2.90 -16.78
CA GLY A 76 1.28 -4.16 -17.05
C GLY A 76 2.00 -4.78 -15.85
N SER A 77 1.79 -4.28 -14.63
CA SER A 77 2.39 -4.83 -13.41
C SER A 77 1.41 -5.76 -12.71
N ARG A 78 1.90 -6.84 -12.09
CA ARG A 78 1.08 -7.74 -11.27
C ARG A 78 0.59 -7.04 -10.02
N LEU A 79 -0.61 -7.39 -9.56
CA LEU A 79 -1.21 -6.80 -8.36
C LEU A 79 -0.30 -6.98 -7.14
N GLY A 80 0.24 -8.18 -6.94
CA GLY A 80 1.16 -8.46 -5.82
C GLY A 80 2.40 -7.58 -5.79
N THR A 81 3.01 -7.28 -6.94
CA THR A 81 4.18 -6.39 -7.03
C THR A 81 3.82 -4.96 -6.65
N TYR A 82 2.68 -4.47 -7.12
CA TYR A 82 2.18 -3.14 -6.77
C TYR A 82 1.79 -3.05 -5.29
N ALA A 83 1.08 -4.07 -4.78
CA ALA A 83 0.68 -4.19 -3.40
C ALA A 83 1.86 -4.17 -2.44
N ALA A 84 2.94 -4.92 -2.74
CA ALA A 84 4.14 -4.94 -1.93
C ALA A 84 4.71 -3.54 -1.71
N ARG A 85 4.78 -2.74 -2.78
CA ARG A 85 5.28 -1.37 -2.72
C ARG A 85 4.36 -0.42 -1.93
N CYS A 86 3.05 -0.62 -2.03
CA CYS A 86 2.08 0.13 -1.24
C CYS A 86 2.15 -0.19 0.25
N ILE A 87 2.35 -1.47 0.61
CA ILE A 87 2.52 -1.94 1.98
C ILE A 87 3.80 -1.34 2.58
N ASP A 88 4.94 -1.48 1.90
CA ASP A 88 6.22 -0.86 2.31
C ASP A 88 6.05 0.64 2.54
N ASN A 89 5.40 1.33 1.60
CA ASN A 89 5.20 2.77 1.71
C ASN A 89 4.29 3.15 2.88
N ALA A 90 3.26 2.37 3.19
CA ALA A 90 2.38 2.62 4.33
C ALA A 90 3.16 2.49 5.66
N ILE A 91 3.96 1.43 5.80
CA ILE A 91 4.80 1.21 6.99
C ILE A 91 5.86 2.31 7.12
N LEU A 92 6.60 2.60 6.06
CA LEU A 92 7.60 3.68 6.04
C LEU A 92 6.99 5.06 6.34
N THR A 93 5.77 5.29 5.85
CA THR A 93 5.00 6.49 6.14
C THR A 93 4.72 6.54 7.64
N GLN A 94 4.11 5.51 8.22
CA GLN A 94 3.83 5.53 9.66
C GLN A 94 5.09 5.68 10.52
N MET A 95 6.18 4.99 10.17
CA MET A 95 7.43 5.10 10.93
C MET A 95 7.98 6.53 10.92
N ARG A 96 7.92 7.23 9.79
CA ARG A 96 8.30 8.65 9.74
C ARG A 96 7.41 9.50 10.66
N LEU A 97 6.13 9.14 10.87
CA LEU A 97 5.18 9.90 11.71
C LEU A 97 5.61 9.76 13.15
N TRP A 98 5.89 8.54 13.58
CA TRP A 98 6.38 8.24 14.92
C TRP A 98 7.76 8.84 15.20
N SER A 99 8.65 8.90 14.22
CA SER A 99 9.96 9.56 14.36
C SER A 99 9.88 11.09 14.34
N GLY A 100 8.68 11.70 14.25
CA GLY A 100 8.52 13.15 14.14
C GLY A 100 9.05 13.72 12.81
N MET A 101 9.30 12.87 11.82
CA MET A 101 9.91 13.18 10.52
C MET A 101 8.85 13.47 9.44
N TYR A 102 7.70 14.02 9.82
CA TYR A 102 6.72 14.53 8.85
C TYR A 102 6.87 16.03 8.73
N PRO A 103 7.20 16.55 7.53
CA PRO A 103 6.75 17.90 7.23
C PRO A 103 5.21 17.87 7.34
N LEU A 104 4.66 18.72 8.21
CA LEU A 104 3.22 18.97 8.28
C LEU A 104 2.69 19.10 6.85
N ARG A 105 1.72 18.25 6.51
CA ARG A 105 1.03 18.25 5.21
C ARG A 105 0.70 19.70 4.89
N ALA A 106 1.20 20.22 3.77
CA ALA A 106 0.94 21.59 3.38
C ALA A 106 -0.59 21.81 3.30
N GLU A 107 -1.12 22.67 4.17
CA GLU A 107 -2.49 23.14 4.09
C GLU A 107 -2.61 24.09 2.90
N LYS A 108 -3.55 23.81 2.00
CA LYS A 108 -4.04 24.84 1.06
C LYS A 108 -5.00 25.72 1.83
N ASN A 109 -4.71 27.01 1.94
CA ASN A 109 -5.75 27.97 2.29
C ASN A 109 -6.71 28.15 1.10
N GLN A 110 -7.86 28.81 1.33
CA GLN A 110 -8.86 29.11 0.29
C GLN A 110 -8.27 29.89 -0.91
N ASN A 111 -7.08 30.49 -0.74
CA ASN A 111 -6.39 31.32 -1.71
C ASN A 111 -5.24 30.59 -2.42
N GLY A 112 -5.06 29.28 -2.20
CA GLY A 112 -4.08 28.45 -2.91
C GLY A 112 -2.61 28.63 -2.51
N VAL A 113 -2.32 29.31 -1.40
CA VAL A 113 -0.95 29.59 -0.95
C VAL A 113 -0.39 28.39 -0.16
N PHE A 114 0.81 27.93 -0.51
CA PHE A 114 1.56 26.89 0.19
C PHE A 114 2.56 27.53 1.17
N LEU A 115 2.45 27.27 2.48
CA LEU A 115 3.47 27.66 3.47
C LEU A 115 4.52 26.54 3.64
N PRO A 116 5.81 26.80 3.35
CA PRO A 116 6.87 25.84 3.62
C PRO A 116 7.44 26.08 5.03
N ARG A 117 7.02 25.28 6.03
CA ARG A 117 7.85 25.12 7.24
C ARG A 117 8.91 24.05 6.95
N LEU A 118 10.12 24.51 6.60
CA LEU A 118 11.36 23.81 6.24
C LEU A 118 11.72 22.70 7.27
N ARG A 119 12.39 21.57 6.97
CA ARG A 119 13.57 21.29 6.12
C ARG A 119 13.34 20.13 5.13
N LYS A 120 14.00 20.23 3.98
CA LYS A 120 13.90 19.31 2.82
C LYS A 120 14.38 17.89 3.14
N ILE A 121 13.48 16.91 3.10
CA ILE A 121 13.76 15.56 2.59
C ILE A 121 12.62 15.21 1.62
N CYS A 122 12.89 15.43 0.33
CA CYS A 122 11.99 15.06 -0.74
C CYS A 122 11.96 13.54 -0.86
N ILE A 123 10.81 12.92 -0.64
CA ILE A 123 10.57 11.55 -1.08
C ILE A 123 9.46 11.66 -2.11
N SER A 124 9.87 12.06 -3.29
CA SER A 124 9.06 12.02 -4.49
C SER A 124 8.51 10.60 -4.64
N PHE A 125 7.20 10.55 -4.83
CA PHE A 125 6.51 9.42 -5.41
C PHE A 125 7.16 9.17 -6.78
N ALA A 126 8.22 8.35 -6.85
CA ALA A 126 8.82 7.98 -8.12
C ALA A 126 7.87 7.00 -8.83
N PRO A 127 7.15 7.39 -9.90
CA PRO A 127 6.48 6.42 -10.75
C PRO A 127 7.54 5.46 -11.33
N PRO A 128 7.14 4.24 -11.75
CA PRO A 128 8.08 3.25 -12.25
C PRO A 128 8.92 3.84 -13.39
N ARG A 129 10.26 3.86 -13.22
CA ARG A 129 11.13 3.77 -14.39
C ARG A 129 10.87 2.39 -14.97
N THR A 130 10.11 2.34 -16.05
CA THR A 130 10.15 1.24 -16.99
C THR A 130 11.60 1.08 -17.41
N VAL A 131 12.26 0.02 -16.94
CA VAL A 131 13.53 -0.41 -17.53
C VAL A 131 13.16 -0.90 -18.93
N ARG A 132 13.66 -0.18 -19.92
CA ARG A 132 13.63 -0.57 -21.33
C ARG A 132 14.75 -1.57 -21.58
#